data_AF-A0AAW2TY87-F1
#
_entry.id   AF-A0AAW2TY87-F1
#
_cell.length_a   1.000
_cell.length_b   1.000
_cell.length_c   1.000
_cell.angle_alpha   90.00
_cell.angle_beta   90.00
_cell.angle_gamma   90.00
#
_symmetry.space_group_name_H-M   'P 1'
#
loop_
_entity.id
_entity.type
_entity.pdbx_description
1 polymer ?
#
loop_
_entity_poly.entity_id
_entity_poly.type
_entity_poly.pdbx_seq_one_letter_code
_entity_poly.pdbx_strand_id
1 'polypeptide(L)' 'MRVVKVATCSLNQWAMDFDCNINNIKESISRAKAAGAAIRLGPELEITAYGCEDHFLERDTITHA' A
#
# COMPACT_ATOMS: atom_id res chain seq x y z
N MET A 1 28.44 5.11 -11.92
CA MET A 1 27.18 5.06 -11.14
C MET A 1 26.02 4.82 -12.10
N ARG A 2 25.06 3.95 -11.76
CA ARG A 2 23.82 3.76 -12.54
C ARG A 2 22.71 4.62 -11.94
N VAL A 3 21.95 5.29 -12.80
CA VAL A 3 20.76 6.07 -12.38
C VAL A 3 19.58 5.12 -12.18
N VAL A 4 18.84 5.30 -11.09
CA VAL A 4 17.63 4.53 -10.79
C VAL A 4 16.48 5.49 -10.55
N LYS A 5 15.30 5.18 -11.10
CA LYS A 5 14.07 5.91 -10.83
C LYS A 5 13.30 5.22 -9.71
N VAL A 6 12.95 5.99 -8.68
CA VAL A 6 12.17 5.54 -7.53
C VAL A 6 10.85 6.31 -7.52
N ALA A 7 9.76 5.62 -7.21
CA ALA A 7 8.44 6.21 -7.03
C ALA A 7 8.01 6.08 -5.57
N THR A 8 7.36 7.11 -5.06
CA THR A 8 6.60 7.08 -3.80
C THR A 8 5.14 7.38 -4.09
N CYS A 9 4.23 7.06 -3.17
CA CYS A 9 2.82 7.34 -3.32
C CYS A 9 2.17 7.67 -1.98
N SER A 10 1.06 8.39 -2.06
CA SER A 10 0.09 8.56 -0.98
C SER A 10 -1.19 7.89 -1.45
N LEU A 11 -1.76 7.02 -0.62
CA LEU A 11 -2.95 6.24 -0.93
C LEU A 11 -4.09 6.64 0.00
N ASN A 12 -5.31 6.66 -0.53
CA ASN A 12 -6.52 6.90 0.25
C ASN A 12 -7.03 5.58 0.83
N GLN A 13 -6.27 4.99 1.75
CA GLN A 13 -6.64 3.74 2.40
C GLN A 13 -7.71 3.93 3.46
N TRP A 14 -8.51 2.89 3.66
CA TRP A 14 -9.58 2.86 4.65
C TRP A 14 -9.37 1.69 5.61
N ALA A 15 -9.49 1.95 6.92
CA ALA A 15 -9.27 0.95 7.96
C ALA A 15 -10.19 -0.27 7.76
N MET A 16 -9.60 -1.47 7.68
CA MET A 16 -10.29 -2.75 7.50
C MET A 16 -10.94 -2.97 6.11
N ASP A 17 -10.77 -2.06 5.14
CA ASP A 17 -11.24 -2.26 3.76
C ASP A 17 -10.13 -2.87 2.88
N PHE A 18 -9.86 -4.16 3.08
CA PHE A 18 -8.77 -4.88 2.40
C PHE A 18 -8.90 -4.87 0.87
N ASP A 19 -10.11 -5.00 0.34
CA ASP A 19 -10.35 -5.03 -1.10
C ASP A 19 -10.05 -3.68 -1.76
N CYS A 20 -10.56 -2.58 -1.19
CA CYS A 20 -10.25 -1.24 -1.66
C CYS A 20 -8.75 -0.94 -1.54
N ASN A 21 -8.16 -1.25 -0.39
CA ASN A 21 -6.74 -0.98 -0.12
C ASN A 21 -5.82 -1.72 -1.10
N ILE A 22 -6.10 -2.99 -1.39
CA ILE A 22 -5.36 -3.79 -2.38
C ILE A 22 -5.51 -3.21 -3.78
N ASN A 23 -6.71 -2.74 -4.16
CA ASN A 23 -6.93 -2.13 -5.47
C ASN A 23 -6.10 -0.84 -5.63
N ASN A 24 -6.08 0.02 -4.62
CA ASN A 24 -5.26 1.24 -4.59
C ASN A 24 -3.76 0.93 -4.71
N ILE A 25 -3.27 -0.08 -3.97
CA ILE A 25 -1.87 -0.54 -4.04
C ILE A 25 -1.54 -0.99 -5.47
N LYS A 26 -2.35 -1.88 -6.05
CA LYS A 26 -2.16 -2.41 -7.41
C LYS A 26 -2.14 -1.30 -8.46
N GLU A 27 -3.05 -0.33 -8.36
CA GLU A 27 -3.08 0.82 -9.28
C GLU A 27 -1.79 1.64 -9.17
N SER A 28 -1.35 1.96 -7.95
CA SER A 28 -0.12 2.74 -7.75
C SER A 28 1.13 2.03 -8.26
N ILE A 29 1.21 0.69 -8.12
CA ILE A 29 2.29 -0.12 -8.69
C ILE A 29 2.24 -0.07 -10.23
N SER A 30 1.06 -0.19 -10.83
CA SER A 30 0.89 -0.08 -12.29
C SER A 30 1.39 1.27 -12.81
N ARG A 31 1.03 2.36 -12.13
CA ARG A 31 1.47 3.73 -12.45
C ARG A 31 2.99 3.90 -12.29
N ALA A 32 3.58 3.35 -11.22
CA ALA A 32 5.02 3.40 -11.00
C ALA A 32 5.80 2.64 -12.08
N LYS A 33 5.31 1.46 -12.47
CA LYS A 33 5.88 0.67 -13.58
C LYS A 33 5.78 1.41 -14.91
N ALA A 34 4.62 1.99 -15.22
CA ALA A 34 4.42 2.80 -16.44
C ALA A 34 5.34 4.02 -16.49
N ALA A 35 5.66 4.61 -15.33
CA ALA A 35 6.65 5.69 -15.22
C ALA A 35 8.12 5.21 -15.31
N GLY A 36 8.38 3.89 -15.39
CA GLY A 36 9.72 3.31 -15.44
C GLY A 36 10.46 3.35 -14.11
N ALA A 37 9.73 3.36 -12.99
CA ALA A 37 10.34 3.24 -11.66
C ALA A 37 10.79 1.80 -11.40
N ALA A 38 11.99 1.64 -10.85
CA ALA A 38 12.52 0.34 -10.44
C ALA A 38 12.05 -0.05 -9.03
N ILE A 39 11.72 0.96 -8.21
CA ILE A 39 11.24 0.79 -6.83
C ILE A 39 9.99 1.64 -6.66
N ARG A 40 8.94 1.07 -6.07
CA ARG A 40 7.76 1.78 -5.58
C ARG A 40 7.71 1.63 -4.07
N LEU A 41 7.63 2.77 -3.36
CA LEU A 41 7.47 2.84 -1.91
C LEU A 41 6.02 3.25 -1.59
N GLY A 42 5.36 2.48 -0.72
CA GLY A 42 4.03 2.75 -0.21
C GLY A 42 4.05 3.42 1.18
N PRO A 43 2.91 3.95 1.65
CA PRO A 43 2.76 4.40 3.04
C PRO A 43 2.79 3.23 4.04
N GLU A 44 2.96 3.58 5.31
CA GLU A 44 2.93 2.63 6.43
C GLU A 44 1.57 1.93 6.53
N LEU A 45 1.60 0.62 6.85
CA LEU A 45 0.41 -0.22 7.06
C LEU A 45 -0.62 -0.12 5.92
N GLU A 46 -0.17 0.01 4.67
CA GLU A 46 -1.04 0.31 3.54
C GLU A 46 -2.08 -0.77 3.21
N ILE A 47 -1.91 -2.03 3.65
CA ILE A 47 -2.87 -3.11 3.38
C ILE A 47 -4.08 -3.00 4.32
N THR A 48 -3.84 -2.84 5.62
CA THR A 48 -4.88 -2.66 6.64
C THR A 48 -5.43 -1.24 6.69
N ALA A 49 -4.63 -0.27 6.22
CA ALA A 49 -4.60 1.13 6.63
C ALA A 49 -4.04 1.35 8.04
N TYR A 50 -3.56 2.57 8.29
CA TYR A 50 -2.90 2.94 9.55
C TYR A 50 -3.87 2.95 10.74
N GLY A 51 -5.08 3.50 10.54
CA GLY A 51 -6.04 3.77 11.61
C GLY A 51 -6.92 2.59 12.01
N CYS A 52 -6.39 1.37 12.05
CA CYS A 52 -7.13 0.20 12.55
C CYS A 52 -7.19 0.14 14.07
N GLU A 53 -6.29 0.80 14.79
CA GLU A 53 -6.29 0.87 16.26
C GLU A 53 -6.41 -0.54 16.91
N ASP A 54 -7.36 -0.73 17.83
CA ASP A 54 -7.55 -2.00 18.53
C ASP A 54 -7.93 -3.17 17.61
N HIS A 55 -8.34 -2.93 16.36
CA HIS A 55 -8.51 -4.02 15.38
C HIS A 55 -7.19 -4.76 15.12
N PHE A 56 -6.02 -4.17 15.38
CA PHE A 56 -4.75 -4.89 15.33
C PHE A 56 -4.64 -6.03 16.36
N LEU A 57 -5.48 -6.03 17.41
CA LEU A 57 -5.57 -7.13 18.38
C LEU A 57 -6.47 -8.27 17.90
N GLU A 58 -7.24 -8.05 16.82
CA GLU A 58 -8.10 -9.05 16.22
C GLU A 58 -7.31 -9.94 15.26
N ARG A 59 -7.51 -11.26 15.39
CA ARG A 59 -6.89 -12.24 14.47
C ARG A 59 -7.33 -12.03 13.02
N ASP A 60 -8.50 -11.45 12.81
CA ASP A 60 -9.06 -11.22 11.48
C ASP A 60 -8.21 -10.22 10.68
N THR A 61 -7.72 -9.17 11.34
CA THR A 61 -6.81 -8.18 10.75
C THR A 61 -5.52 -8.82 10.24
N ILE A 62 -4.91 -9.71 11.03
CA ILE A 62 -3.69 -10.42 10.60
C ILE A 62 -3.97 -11.44 9.49
N THR A 63 -5.17 -12.02 9.46
CA THR A 63 -5.53 -13.04 8.46
C THR A 63 -5.72 -12.44 7.07
N HIS A 64 -6.15 -11.17 6.98
CA HIS A 64 -6.45 -10.48 5.72
C HIS A 64 -5.38 -9.47 5.28
N ALA A 65 -4.41 -9.15 6.15
CA ALA A 65 -3.30 -8.24 5.87
C ALA A 65 -2.18 -8.83 4.98
#